data_AF-A0A2E5DZ79-F1
#
_entry.id   AF-A0A2E5DZ79-F1
#
_cell.length_a   1.000
_cell.length_b   1.000
_cell.length_c   1.000
_cell.angle_alpha   90.00
_cell.angle_beta   90.00
_cell.angle_gamma   90.00
#
_symmetry.space_group_name_H-M   'P 1'
#
loop_
_entity.id
_entity.type
_entity.pdbx_description
1 polymer ?
#
loop_
_entity_poly.entity_id
_entity_poly.type
_entity_poly.pdbx_seq_one_letter_code
_entity_poly.pdbx_strand_id
1 'polypeptide(L)'
;MKVSPTTKVSTFKQRFREEFGVDIKCHKGNSLGHIADDDAKLFEICTKQEHERDFKLELHGNQKVGTAEEDIAASLGFKVQLLAPDGSNASNSMTLSDLRKMYDGGGEKPSKPAAAPEAAATTEKAGKSGCLIGLIFAPFI
;
A
#
# COMPACT_ATOMS: atom_id res chain seq x y z
N MET A 1 -15.02 5.91 7.25
CA MET A 1 -14.42 4.56 7.42
C MET A 1 -13.68 4.46 8.75
N LYS A 2 -13.73 3.32 9.45
CA LYS A 2 -12.87 3.00 10.61
C LYS A 2 -11.65 2.20 10.14
N VAL A 3 -10.45 2.59 10.56
CA VAL A 3 -9.18 2.01 10.13
C VAL A 3 -8.40 1.56 11.36
N SER A 4 -8.11 0.25 11.47
CA SER A 4 -7.31 -0.28 12.57
C SER A 4 -5.82 -0.31 12.20
N PRO A 5 -4.90 0.04 13.12
CA PRO A 5 -3.45 0.08 12.86
C PRO A 5 -2.85 -1.26 12.44
N THR A 6 -3.47 -2.37 12.86
CA THR A 6 -3.06 -3.75 12.53
C THR A 6 -3.48 -4.21 11.14
N THR A 7 -4.28 -3.41 10.43
CA THR A 7 -4.75 -3.70 9.07
C THR A 7 -3.58 -3.63 8.09
N LYS A 8 -3.58 -4.49 7.08
CA LYS A 8 -2.60 -4.45 5.99
C LYS A 8 -2.85 -3.26 5.06
N VAL A 9 -1.79 -2.75 4.44
CA VAL A 9 -1.89 -1.70 3.42
C VAL A 9 -2.78 -2.13 2.26
N SER A 10 -2.66 -3.38 1.79
CA SER A 10 -3.51 -3.92 0.72
C SER A 10 -5.01 -3.85 1.08
N THR A 11 -5.38 -4.28 2.29
CA THR A 11 -6.76 -4.24 2.77
C THR A 11 -7.27 -2.80 2.92
N PHE A 12 -6.41 -1.88 3.37
CA PHE A 12 -6.76 -0.47 3.46
C PHE A 12 -7.06 0.14 2.09
N LYS A 13 -6.21 -0.10 1.08
CA LYS A 13 -6.44 0.33 -0.31
C LYS A 13 -7.78 -0.19 -0.84
N GLN A 14 -8.05 -1.48 -0.64
CA GLN A 14 -9.28 -2.11 -1.09
C GLN A 14 -10.52 -1.49 -0.44
N ARG A 15 -10.53 -1.34 0.89
CA ARG A 15 -11.63 -0.72 1.62
C ARG A 15 -11.84 0.74 1.21
N PHE A 16 -10.75 1.48 0.99
CA PHE A 16 -10.82 2.87 0.54
C PHE A 16 -11.49 2.97 -0.83
N ARG A 17 -11.13 2.08 -1.75
CA ARG A 17 -11.77 2.00 -3.07
C ARG A 17 -13.25 1.61 -2.96
N GLU A 18 -13.62 0.70 -2.08
CA GLU A 18 -15.03 0.30 -1.86
C GLU A 18 -15.87 1.46 -1.30
N GLU A 19 -15.33 2.22 -0.35
CA GLU A 19 -16.05 3.30 0.33
C GLU A 19 -16.09 4.60 -0.49
N PHE A 20 -14.96 4.99 -1.10
CA PHE A 20 -14.80 6.28 -1.78
C PHE A 20 -14.81 6.17 -3.31
N GLY A 21 -14.65 4.96 -3.87
CA GLY A 21 -14.68 4.73 -5.32
C GLY A 21 -13.42 5.19 -6.06
N VAL A 22 -12.29 5.35 -5.37
CA VAL A 22 -11.02 5.81 -5.95
C VAL A 22 -9.85 4.98 -5.42
N ASP A 23 -8.82 4.80 -6.24
CA ASP A 23 -7.60 4.11 -5.84
C ASP A 23 -6.61 5.04 -5.13
N ILE A 24 -5.81 4.47 -4.22
CA ILE A 24 -4.80 5.18 -3.44
C ILE A 24 -3.47 4.45 -3.41
N LYS A 25 -2.39 5.23 -3.32
CA LYS A 25 -1.01 4.78 -3.13
C LYS A 25 -0.53 5.23 -1.75
N CYS A 26 -0.18 4.28 -0.90
CA CYS A 26 0.33 4.55 0.45
C CYS A 26 1.85 4.66 0.43
N HIS A 27 2.40 5.58 1.20
CA HIS A 27 3.83 5.78 1.39
C HIS A 27 4.26 5.43 2.81
N LYS A 28 5.53 5.09 2.97
CA LYS A 28 6.15 4.85 4.27
C LYS A 28 6.53 6.19 4.91
N GLY A 29 5.78 6.53 5.95
CA GLY A 29 5.92 7.76 6.71
C GLY A 29 5.59 9.02 5.92
N ASN A 30 6.31 10.11 6.18
CA ASN A 30 6.04 11.43 5.59
C ASN A 30 6.78 11.70 4.27
N SER A 31 7.56 10.71 3.82
CA SER A 31 8.38 10.78 2.61
C SER A 31 7.68 10.13 1.43
N LEU A 32 7.65 10.81 0.28
CA LEU A 32 7.06 10.30 -0.97
C LEU A 32 7.99 9.34 -1.74
N GLY A 33 9.21 9.13 -1.26
CA GLY A 33 10.22 8.30 -1.92
C GLY A 33 10.12 6.80 -1.62
N HIS A 34 9.34 6.42 -0.60
CA HIS A 34 9.21 5.03 -0.17
C HIS A 34 7.75 4.61 -0.24
N ILE A 35 7.40 3.84 -1.25
CA ILE A 35 6.06 3.25 -1.35
C ILE A 35 5.94 2.18 -0.27
N ALA A 36 4.79 2.16 0.41
CA ALA A 36 4.49 1.16 1.42
C ALA A 36 4.27 -0.21 0.77
N ASP A 37 4.83 -1.25 1.38
CA ASP A 37 4.59 -2.63 0.98
C ASP A 37 3.13 -3.03 1.27
N ASP A 38 2.51 -3.78 0.37
CA ASP A 38 1.11 -4.18 0.48
C ASP A 38 0.85 -5.17 1.62
N ASP A 39 1.86 -5.96 2.00
CA ASP A 39 1.79 -6.91 3.11
C ASP A 39 2.11 -6.28 4.47
N ALA A 40 2.74 -5.10 4.48
CA ALA A 40 3.01 -4.35 5.69
C ALA A 40 1.72 -3.87 6.37
N LYS A 41 1.76 -3.78 7.70
CA LYS A 41 0.67 -3.21 8.49
C LYS A 41 0.76 -1.69 8.51
N LEU A 42 -0.40 -1.03 8.63
CA LEU A 42 -0.48 0.43 8.65
C LEU A 42 0.39 1.04 9.75
N PHE A 43 0.48 0.42 10.93
CA PHE A 43 1.34 0.91 12.01
C PHE A 43 2.85 0.85 11.66
N GLU A 44 3.29 -0.08 10.81
CA GLU A 44 4.71 -0.24 10.43
C GLU A 44 5.17 0.85 9.46
N ILE A 45 4.21 1.44 8.73
CA ILE A 45 4.46 2.53 7.79
C ILE A 45 4.11 3.90 8.38
N CYS A 46 3.42 3.93 9.50
CA CYS A 46 3.04 5.13 10.21
C CYS A 46 4.25 5.75 10.94
N THR A 47 4.38 7.08 10.91
CA THR A 47 5.38 7.80 11.73
C THR A 47 4.91 8.06 13.14
N LYS A 48 3.61 7.98 13.41
CA LYS A 48 3.02 8.17 14.74
C LYS A 48 2.97 6.83 15.47
N GLN A 49 3.56 6.78 16.66
CA GLN A 49 3.59 5.58 17.53
C GLN A 49 2.24 5.31 18.22
N GLU A 50 1.12 5.54 17.54
CA GLU A 50 -0.21 5.29 18.10
C GLU A 50 -0.68 3.90 17.63
N HIS A 51 -0.20 2.87 18.34
CA HIS A 51 -0.49 1.46 18.05
C HIS A 51 -1.84 0.99 18.60
N GLU A 52 -2.49 1.80 19.43
CA GLU A 52 -3.58 1.35 20.30
C GLU A 52 -4.95 1.96 19.98
N ARG A 53 -5.04 2.85 18.98
CA ARG A 53 -6.31 3.50 18.62
C ARG A 53 -6.70 3.24 17.19
N ASP A 54 -7.98 2.94 17.01
CA ASP A 54 -8.59 2.95 15.71
C ASP A 54 -8.75 4.38 15.21
N PHE A 55 -8.39 4.61 13.95
CA PHE A 55 -8.52 5.91 13.31
C PHE A 55 -9.87 5.99 12.60
N LYS A 56 -10.56 7.11 12.76
CA LYS A 56 -11.78 7.40 12.01
C LYS A 56 -11.40 8.32 10.85
N LEU A 57 -11.51 7.81 9.63
CA LEU A 57 -11.27 8.57 8.42
C LEU A 57 -12.60 9.05 7.83
N GLU A 58 -12.79 10.37 7.82
CA GLU A 58 -14.00 11.03 7.33
C GLU A 58 -13.63 11.99 6.20
N LEU A 59 -13.82 11.54 4.96
CA LEU A 59 -13.58 12.36 3.78
C LEU A 59 -14.90 12.77 3.15
N HIS A 60 -14.95 14.00 2.66
CA HIS A 60 -16.14 14.55 2.01
C HIS A 60 -15.90 14.72 0.51
N GLY A 61 -16.89 14.37 -0.31
CA GLY A 61 -16.78 14.49 -1.78
C GLY A 61 -16.40 15.88 -2.29
N ASN A 62 -16.78 16.94 -1.55
CA ASN A 62 -16.46 18.33 -1.88
C ASN A 62 -15.05 18.76 -1.45
N GLN A 63 -14.31 17.93 -0.70
CA GLN A 63 -12.90 18.21 -0.38
C GLN A 63 -12.02 18.01 -1.60
N LYS A 64 -10.96 18.82 -1.66
CA LYS A 64 -9.91 18.68 -2.66
C LYS A 64 -9.03 17.46 -2.35
N VAL A 65 -8.50 16.85 -3.40
CA VAL A 65 -7.54 15.73 -3.31
C VAL A 65 -6.38 16.10 -2.37
N GLY A 66 -5.74 17.25 -2.57
CA GLY A 66 -4.60 17.64 -1.73
C GLY A 66 -4.98 17.78 -0.25
N THR A 67 -6.16 18.34 0.04
CA THR A 67 -6.66 18.46 1.42
C THR A 67 -6.97 17.11 2.04
N ALA A 68 -7.54 16.17 1.27
CA ALA A 68 -7.80 14.82 1.74
C ALA A 68 -6.49 14.07 2.06
N GLU A 69 -5.48 14.19 1.20
CA GLU A 69 -4.15 13.58 1.42
C GLU A 69 -3.47 14.13 2.68
N GLU A 70 -3.56 15.45 2.90
CA GLU A 70 -3.04 16.09 4.10
C GLU A 70 -3.78 15.65 5.36
N ASP A 71 -5.11 15.55 5.32
CA ASP A 71 -5.93 15.11 6.45
C ASP A 71 -5.62 13.65 6.83
N ILE A 72 -5.45 12.79 5.82
CA ILE A 72 -5.05 11.40 6.01
C ILE A 72 -3.63 11.33 6.60
N ALA A 73 -2.68 12.13 6.09
CA ALA A 73 -1.33 12.16 6.62
C ALA A 73 -1.28 12.68 8.06
N ALA A 74 -2.10 13.69 8.39
CA ALA A 74 -2.22 14.22 9.74
C ALA A 74 -2.87 13.20 10.70
N SER A 75 -3.90 12.48 10.26
CA SER A 75 -4.63 11.51 11.09
C SER A 75 -3.87 10.20 11.25
N LEU A 76 -3.44 9.59 10.14
CA LEU A 76 -2.81 8.27 10.10
C LEU A 76 -1.29 8.32 10.21
N GLY A 77 -0.64 9.48 10.13
CA GLY A 77 0.82 9.59 10.27
C GLY A 77 1.65 9.07 9.08
N PHE A 78 1.04 8.84 7.92
CA PHE A 78 1.75 8.51 6.69
C PHE A 78 1.07 9.15 5.48
N LYS A 79 1.85 9.47 4.44
CA LYS A 79 1.32 10.08 3.23
C LYS A 79 0.58 9.06 2.36
N VAL A 80 -0.53 9.51 1.79
CA VAL A 80 -1.22 8.82 0.70
C VAL A 80 -1.24 9.70 -0.53
N GLN A 81 -1.31 9.07 -1.69
CA GLN A 81 -1.55 9.73 -2.96
C GLN A 81 -2.79 9.15 -3.61
N LEU A 82 -3.75 9.99 -3.97
CA LEU A 82 -4.92 9.55 -4.72
C LEU A 82 -4.55 9.35 -6.19
N LEU A 83 -5.09 8.31 -6.80
CA LEU A 83 -4.84 7.97 -8.20
C LEU A 83 -6.06 8.30 -9.06
N ALA A 84 -5.80 8.75 -10.27
CA ALA A 84 -6.75 8.80 -11.37
C ALA A 84 -7.02 7.38 -11.90
N PRO A 85 -8.13 7.15 -12.63
CA PRO A 85 -8.42 5.84 -13.23
C PRO A 85 -7.35 5.35 -14.22
N ASP A 86 -6.51 6.26 -14.72
CA ASP A 86 -5.34 5.96 -15.55
C ASP A 86 -4.15 5.40 -14.74
N GLY A 87 -4.23 5.36 -13.40
CA GLY A 87 -3.14 4.98 -12.50
C GLY A 87 -2.13 6.10 -12.23
N SER A 88 -2.25 7.22 -12.94
CA SER A 88 -1.52 8.47 -12.70
C SER A 88 -1.97 9.16 -11.41
N ASN A 89 -1.12 9.99 -10.80
CA ASN A 89 -1.51 10.76 -9.61
C ASN A 89 -2.64 11.75 -9.93
N ALA A 90 -3.66 11.79 -9.07
CA ALA A 90 -4.75 12.74 -9.18
C ALA A 90 -4.26 14.18 -8.93
N SER A 91 -4.93 15.15 -9.55
CA SER A 91 -4.57 16.56 -9.37
C SER A 91 -5.06 17.08 -8.02
N ASN A 92 -4.18 17.69 -7.24
CA ASN A 92 -4.49 18.20 -5.89
C ASN A 92 -5.61 19.25 -5.87
N SER A 93 -5.85 19.93 -6.99
CA SER A 93 -6.92 20.94 -7.14
C SER A 93 -8.30 20.35 -7.37
N MET A 94 -8.37 19.08 -7.74
CA MET A 94 -9.60 18.36 -8.09
C MET A 94 -10.34 17.89 -6.84
N THR A 95 -11.67 17.73 -6.92
CA THR A 95 -12.48 17.21 -5.80
C THR A 95 -12.54 15.69 -5.81
N LEU A 96 -12.76 15.07 -4.64
CA LEU A 96 -13.00 13.63 -4.55
C LEU A 96 -14.23 13.18 -5.36
N SER A 97 -15.29 14.00 -5.38
CA SER A 97 -16.48 13.75 -6.18
C SER A 97 -16.19 13.75 -7.68
N ASP A 98 -15.42 14.72 -8.17
CA ASP A 98 -14.99 14.72 -9.57
C ASP A 98 -14.10 13.52 -9.88
N LEU A 99 -13.24 13.12 -8.94
CA LEU A 99 -12.29 12.02 -9.16
C LEU A 99 -13.06 10.72 -9.31
N ARG A 100 -13.99 10.48 -8.38
CA ARG A 100 -14.93 9.36 -8.44
C ARG A 100 -15.73 9.33 -9.74
N LYS A 101 -16.20 10.47 -10.26
CA LYS A 101 -16.90 10.52 -11.55
C LYS A 101 -16.04 10.03 -12.72
N MET A 102 -14.73 10.25 -12.67
CA MET A 102 -13.83 9.72 -13.70
C MET A 102 -13.75 8.19 -13.67
N TYR A 103 -13.89 7.57 -12.50
CA TYR A 103 -14.01 6.11 -12.36
C TYR A 103 -15.38 5.57 -12.80
N ASP A 104 -16.45 6.36 -12.65
CA ASP A 104 -17.84 5.96 -12.94
C ASP A 104 -18.25 6.19 -14.42
N GLY A 105 -17.44 6.91 -15.19
CA GLY A 105 -17.70 7.35 -16.58
C GLY A 105 -17.69 6.28 -17.66
N GLY A 106 -18.09 5.05 -17.36
CA GLY A 106 -18.09 3.95 -18.32
C GLY A 106 -18.70 2.63 -17.82
N GLY A 107 -19.80 2.67 -17.07
CA GLY A 107 -20.63 1.48 -16.83
C GLY A 107 -20.11 0.50 -15.79
N GLU A 108 -21.01 0.16 -14.87
CA GLU A 108 -20.90 -0.89 -13.86
C GLU A 108 -19.96 -0.59 -12.68
N LYS A 109 -20.57 -0.55 -11.49
CA LYS A 109 -19.86 -0.66 -10.21
C LYS A 109 -18.83 -1.78 -10.33
N PRO A 110 -17.57 -1.61 -9.92
CA PRO A 110 -16.61 -2.71 -9.98
C PRO A 110 -17.10 -3.84 -9.07
N SER A 111 -17.71 -4.82 -9.72
CA SER A 111 -18.02 -6.13 -9.17
C SER A 111 -16.70 -6.81 -8.88
N LYS A 112 -16.41 -7.01 -7.59
CA LYS A 112 -15.45 -7.97 -7.06
C LYS A 112 -13.97 -7.61 -7.34
N PRO A 113 -13.08 -7.64 -6.33
CA PRO A 113 -11.65 -7.47 -6.58
C PRO A 113 -11.19 -8.60 -7.51
N ALA A 114 -10.77 -8.23 -8.72
CA ALA A 114 -9.93 -9.08 -9.53
C ALA A 114 -8.62 -9.24 -8.75
N ALA A 115 -8.46 -10.44 -8.21
CA ALA A 115 -7.20 -11.13 -8.00
C ALA A 115 -6.01 -10.25 -7.61
N ALA A 116 -5.65 -10.32 -6.33
CA ALA A 116 -4.25 -10.52 -6.01
C ALA A 116 -3.69 -11.60 -6.96
N PRO A 117 -2.56 -11.38 -7.66
CA PRO A 117 -1.80 -12.51 -8.13
C PRO A 117 -1.28 -13.24 -6.90
N GLU A 118 -1.99 -14.32 -6.58
CA GLU A 118 -1.51 -15.42 -5.77
C GLU A 118 -0.18 -15.93 -6.34
N ALA A 119 0.64 -16.44 -5.45
CA ALA A 119 1.99 -16.91 -5.68
C ALA A 119 2.15 -17.89 -6.86
N ALA A 120 3.23 -17.70 -7.61
CA ALA A 120 4.04 -18.74 -8.27
C ALA A 120 5.32 -18.04 -8.78
N ALA A 121 6.55 -18.50 -8.57
CA ALA A 121 7.05 -19.76 -8.09
C ALA A 121 8.49 -19.57 -7.55
N THR A 122 8.85 -20.46 -6.65
CA THR A 122 10.18 -20.68 -6.08
C THR A 122 11.29 -20.79 -7.12
N THR A 123 12.50 -20.35 -6.78
CA THR A 123 13.66 -21.25 -6.81
C THR A 123 14.72 -20.81 -5.81
N GLU A 124 15.13 -21.79 -5.02
CA GLU A 124 16.23 -21.78 -4.06
C GLU A 124 17.55 -21.28 -4.66
N LYS A 125 18.39 -20.66 -3.82
CA LYS A 125 19.74 -21.20 -3.65
C LYS A 125 20.35 -20.89 -2.28
N ALA A 126 20.35 -21.95 -1.48
CA ALA A 126 21.45 -22.49 -0.69
C ALA A 126 22.26 -21.56 0.22
N GLY A 127 22.10 -21.80 1.52
CA GLY A 127 23.14 -21.54 2.50
C GLY A 127 24.32 -22.50 2.40
N LYS A 128 25.44 -22.03 2.98
CA LYS A 128 26.40 -22.81 3.77
C LYS A 128 27.11 -23.97 3.05
N SER A 129 28.12 -23.63 2.26
CA SER A 129 29.22 -24.56 1.95
C SER A 129 30.24 -24.58 3.09
N GLY A 130 30.19 -25.64 3.89
CA GLY A 130 31.30 -26.09 4.71
C GLY A 130 31.28 -27.62 4.75
N CYS A 131 32.11 -28.27 3.94
CA CYS A 131 32.80 -29.52 4.26
C CYS A 131 33.62 -30.08 3.08
N LEU A 132 34.87 -30.45 3.41
CA LEU A 132 35.70 -31.50 2.82
C LEU A 132 36.00 -31.46 1.32
N ILE A 133 37.09 -30.78 0.96
CA ILE A 133 37.97 -31.24 -0.12
C ILE A 133 38.98 -32.19 0.53
N GLY A 134 38.98 -33.42 0.04
CA GLY A 134 39.73 -34.55 0.58
C GLY A 134 41.24 -34.39 0.45
N LEU A 135 41.90 -35.06 1.41
CA LEU A 135 43.25 -35.60 1.30
C LEU A 135 43.51 -36.23 -0.07
N ILE A 136 44.46 -35.69 -0.83
CA ILE A 136 45.42 -36.50 -1.60
C ILE A 136 46.77 -35.81 -1.51
N PHE A 137 47.60 -36.23 -0.56
CA PHE A 137 49.06 -36.27 -0.71
C PHE A 137 49.56 -37.31 0.29
N ALA A 138 49.59 -38.57 -0.18
CA ALA A 138 50.44 -39.58 0.43
C ALA A 138 51.87 -39.40 -0.14
N PRO A 139 52.92 -39.59 0.67
CA PRO A 139 54.31 -39.52 0.24
C PRO A 139 54.76 -40.87 -0.31
N PHE A 140 55.66 -40.94 -1.30
CA PHE A 140 56.50 -42.12 -1.49
C PHE A 140 57.73 -41.81 -2.36
N ILE A 141 58.89 -41.86 -1.68
CA ILE A 141 60.24 -42.24 -2.13
C ILE A 141 60.91 -41.40 -3.23
#